data_AF-X1LS29-F1
#
_entry.id   AF-X1LS29-F1
#
_cell.length_a   1.000
_cell.length_b   1.000
_cell.length_c   1.000
_cell.angle_alpha   90.00
_cell.angle_beta   90.00
_cell.angle_gamma   90.00
#
_symmetry.space_group_name_H-M   'P 1'
#
loop_
_entity.id
_entity.type
_entity.pdbx_description
1 polymer ?
#
loop_
_entity_poly.entity_id
_entity_poly.type
_entity_poly.pdbx_seq_one_letter_code
_entity_poly.pdbx_strand_id
1 'polypeptide(L)'
;MDQIIRSAVDVDKLDFIVRDTYHTGAQYGYVDIFRLIHMLDILNENLAIDLGALSALESFILARIESFRSIYFHRVGRAVQIMLAMAMEEAKDELGLTDFKSPEQYLVLNDYTMWTMLKECKKSKAIIENLERRRLLKCVY
;
A
#
# COMPACT_ATOMS: atom_id res chain seq x y z
N MET A 1 3.15 24.21 -1.62
CA MET A 1 3.27 23.49 -0.32
C MET A 1 2.85 22.02 -0.45
N ASP A 2 1.93 21.70 -1.37
CA ASP A 2 1.47 20.33 -1.64
C ASP A 2 2.58 19.32 -2.00
N GLN A 3 3.69 19.77 -2.58
CA GLN A 3 4.78 18.88 -3.02
C GLN A 3 5.50 18.13 -1.89
N ILE A 4 5.44 18.64 -0.66
CA ILE A 4 5.98 17.95 0.52
C ILE A 4 5.17 16.68 0.81
N ILE A 5 3.86 16.72 0.55
CA ILE A 5 2.92 15.61 0.79
C ILE A 5 2.74 14.76 -0.48
N ARG A 6 2.82 15.39 -1.67
CA ARG A 6 2.56 14.78 -2.97
C ARG A 6 3.54 15.27 -4.04
N SER A 7 4.59 14.50 -4.27
CA SER A 7 5.56 14.66 -5.36
C SER A 7 6.25 13.33 -5.69
N ALA A 8 7.35 13.38 -6.44
CA ALA A 8 8.16 12.20 -6.73
C ALA A 8 8.95 11.72 -5.50
N VAL A 9 9.35 12.66 -4.63
CA VAL A 9 10.08 12.45 -3.38
C VAL A 9 9.38 13.27 -2.30
N ASP A 10 8.35 12.68 -1.69
CA ASP A 10 7.56 13.27 -0.61
C ASP A 10 7.67 12.46 0.67
N VAL A 11 7.21 13.06 1.77
CA VAL A 11 7.32 12.45 3.12
C VAL A 11 6.58 11.13 3.23
N ASP A 12 5.51 10.94 2.45
CA ASP A 12 4.76 9.68 2.37
C ASP A 12 5.63 8.55 1.82
N LYS A 13 6.29 8.76 0.67
CA LYS A 13 7.17 7.75 0.07
C LYS A 13 8.44 7.51 0.86
N LEU A 14 9.00 8.56 1.47
CA LEU A 14 10.15 8.41 2.35
C LEU A 14 9.82 7.52 3.55
N ASP A 15 8.60 7.62 4.09
CA ASP A 15 8.14 6.78 5.20
C ASP A 15 7.84 5.35 4.75
N PHE A 16 6.90 5.16 3.81
CA PHE A 16 6.41 3.81 3.53
C PHE A 16 7.47 2.91 2.90
N ILE A 17 8.40 3.45 2.11
CA ILE A 17 9.49 2.63 1.55
C ILE A 17 10.38 2.07 2.66
N VAL A 18 10.77 2.90 3.63
CA VAL A 18 11.62 2.44 4.74
C VAL A 18 10.84 1.55 5.70
N ARG A 19 9.59 1.93 6.02
CA ARG A 19 8.72 1.16 6.90
C ARG A 19 8.45 -0.23 6.33
N ASP A 20 8.04 -0.33 5.08
CA ASP A 20 7.59 -1.61 4.51
C ASP A 20 8.77 -2.55 4.28
N THR A 21 9.91 -2.05 3.81
CA THR A 21 11.12 -2.87 3.68
C THR A 21 11.60 -3.40 5.02
N TYR A 22 11.50 -2.61 6.10
CA TYR A 22 11.79 -3.07 7.46
C TYR A 22 10.81 -4.16 7.92
N HIS A 23 9.50 -3.94 7.82
CA HIS A 23 8.50 -4.88 8.35
C HIS A 23 8.37 -6.16 7.52
N THR A 24 8.69 -6.11 6.23
CA THR A 24 8.69 -7.29 5.35
C THR A 24 10.00 -8.06 5.38
N GLY A 25 11.09 -7.45 5.85
CA GLY A 25 12.44 -8.00 5.78
C GLY A 25 13.05 -7.99 4.37
N ALA A 26 12.36 -7.40 3.39
CA ALA A 26 12.84 -7.25 2.03
C ALA A 26 13.77 -6.02 1.94
N GLN A 27 15.01 -6.19 2.40
CA GLN A 27 15.97 -5.09 2.49
C GLN A 27 16.66 -4.84 1.13
N TYR A 28 16.43 -3.66 0.54
CA TYR A 28 16.99 -3.24 -0.76
C TYR A 28 18.13 -2.21 -0.63
N GLY A 29 18.94 -2.35 0.41
CA GLY A 29 19.95 -1.37 0.78
C GLY A 29 19.45 -0.36 1.81
N TYR A 30 20.36 0.46 2.33
CA TYR A 30 20.04 1.51 3.29
C TYR A 30 19.63 2.79 2.54
N VAL A 31 18.46 3.34 2.87
CA VAL A 31 18.00 4.63 2.36
C VAL A 31 18.16 5.68 3.46
N ASP A 32 19.06 6.62 3.25
CA ASP A 32 19.24 7.76 4.17
C ASP A 32 18.18 8.84 3.91
N ILE A 33 16.98 8.62 4.45
CA ILE A 33 15.87 9.57 4.30
C ILE A 33 16.16 10.91 4.99
N PHE A 34 16.98 10.95 6.04
CA PHE A 34 17.33 12.19 6.72
C PHE A 34 18.24 13.05 5.86
N ARG A 35 19.21 12.44 5.16
CA ARG A 35 20.03 13.14 4.17
C ARG A 35 19.17 13.76 3.08
N LEU A 36 18.15 13.05 2.60
CA LEU A 36 17.20 13.61 1.63
C LEU A 36 16.43 14.79 2.20
N ILE A 37 15.83 14.64 3.38
CA ILE A 37 15.05 15.70 4.05
C ILE A 37 15.90 16.95 4.29
N HIS A 38 17.15 16.80 4.74
CA HIS A 38 18.06 17.92 5.00
C HIS A 38 18.54 18.64 3.73
N MET A 39 18.42 18.00 2.57
CA MET A 39 18.89 18.52 1.29
C MET A 39 17.72 18.89 0.37
N LEU A 40 16.48 18.88 0.89
CA LEU A 40 15.34 19.46 0.21
C LEU A 40 15.40 20.99 0.26
N ASP A 41 15.11 21.62 -0.86
CA ASP A 41 15.05 23.08 -0.99
C ASP A 41 13.91 23.48 -1.95
N ILE A 42 13.64 24.77 -2.08
CA ILE A 42 12.65 25.33 -2.98
C ILE A 42 13.37 26.09 -4.11
N LEU A 43 13.27 25.58 -5.32
CA LEU A 43 13.77 26.23 -6.53
C LEU A 43 12.58 26.60 -7.44
N ASN A 44 12.39 27.88 -7.71
CA ASN A 44 11.28 28.37 -8.54
C ASN A 44 9.92 27.80 -8.10
N GLU A 45 9.62 27.90 -6.81
CA GLU A 45 8.38 27.37 -6.18
C GLU A 45 8.23 25.84 -6.22
N ASN A 46 9.25 25.11 -6.68
CA ASN A 46 9.25 23.67 -6.75
C ASN A 46 10.19 23.06 -5.71
N LEU A 47 9.73 21.97 -5.07
CA LEU A 47 10.56 21.14 -4.23
C LEU A 47 11.69 20.53 -5.08
N ALA A 48 12.92 20.84 -4.70
CA ALA A 48 14.13 20.39 -5.34
C ALA A 48 15.02 19.68 -4.31
N ILE A 49 15.97 18.89 -4.81
CA ILE A 49 16.97 18.20 -3.99
C ILE A 49 18.34 18.72 -4.42
N ASP A 50 19.14 19.17 -3.45
CA ASP A 50 20.51 19.59 -3.69
C ASP A 50 21.37 18.41 -4.20
N LEU A 51 22.24 18.68 -5.17
CA LEU A 51 23.09 17.66 -5.82
C LEU A 51 24.00 16.92 -4.83
N GLY A 52 24.31 17.51 -3.68
CA GLY A 52 25.03 16.85 -2.59
C GLY A 52 24.29 15.67 -1.95
N ALA A 53 23.02 15.45 -2.29
CA ALA A 53 22.23 14.28 -1.89
C ALA A 53 22.00 13.26 -3.01
N LEU A 54 22.65 13.41 -4.17
CA LEU A 54 22.40 12.58 -5.36
C LEU A 54 22.46 11.07 -5.06
N SER A 55 23.48 10.61 -4.34
CA SER A 55 23.61 9.18 -3.99
C SER A 55 22.49 8.67 -3.07
N ALA A 56 22.00 9.51 -2.15
CA ALA A 56 20.85 9.17 -1.31
C ALA A 56 19.56 9.09 -2.14
N LEU A 57 19.40 9.99 -3.13
CA LEU A 57 18.28 10.01 -4.05
C LEU A 57 18.27 8.78 -4.96
N GLU A 58 19.41 8.40 -5.52
CA GLU A 58 19.55 7.18 -6.32
C GLU A 58 19.22 5.92 -5.51
N SER A 59 19.74 5.83 -4.29
CA SER A 59 19.45 4.72 -3.37
C SER A 59 17.95 4.62 -3.05
N PHE A 60 17.31 5.76 -2.80
CA PHE A 60 15.86 5.82 -2.59
C PHE A 60 15.07 5.36 -3.82
N ILE A 61 15.43 5.83 -5.02
CA ILE A 61 14.75 5.43 -6.27
C ILE A 61 14.88 3.93 -6.51
N LEU A 62 16.08 3.36 -6.32
CA LEU A 62 16.32 1.91 -6.45
C LEU A 62 15.51 1.11 -5.43
N ALA A 63 15.54 1.50 -4.16
CA ALA A 63 14.76 0.85 -3.11
C ALA A 63 13.26 0.91 -3.41
N ARG A 64 12.76 2.03 -3.95
CA ARG A 64 11.38 2.16 -4.38
C ARG A 64 11.04 1.20 -5.52
N ILE A 65 11.84 1.16 -6.59
CA ILE A 65 11.61 0.24 -7.72
C ILE A 65 11.56 -1.21 -7.23
N GLU A 66 12.51 -1.62 -6.40
CA GLU A 66 12.57 -2.98 -5.90
C GLU A 66 11.42 -3.30 -4.93
N SER A 67 11.00 -2.36 -4.08
CA SER A 67 9.82 -2.52 -3.22
C SER A 67 8.54 -2.76 -4.04
N PHE A 68 8.37 -2.05 -5.16
CA PHE A 68 7.24 -2.30 -6.06
C PHE A 68 7.25 -3.69 -6.67
N ARG A 69 8.42 -4.20 -7.07
CA ARG A 69 8.54 -5.53 -7.68
C ARG A 69 8.32 -6.66 -6.68
N SER A 70 8.87 -6.51 -5.49
CA SER A 70 9.01 -7.60 -4.52
C SER A 70 7.96 -7.62 -3.42
N ILE A 71 7.41 -6.47 -3.06
CA ILE A 71 6.41 -6.31 -2.00
C ILE A 71 5.05 -6.02 -2.64
N TYR A 72 4.91 -4.87 -3.30
CA TYR A 72 3.60 -4.35 -3.73
C TYR A 72 2.98 -5.15 -4.88
N PHE A 73 3.80 -5.62 -5.83
CA PHE A 73 3.37 -6.46 -6.95
C PHE A 73 3.74 -7.94 -6.79
N HIS A 74 4.04 -8.38 -5.56
CA HIS A 74 4.29 -9.79 -5.31
C HIS A 74 3.06 -10.63 -5.68
N ARG A 75 3.26 -11.66 -6.52
CA ARG A 75 2.17 -12.52 -7.04
C ARG A 75 1.19 -13.03 -5.98
N VAL A 76 1.70 -13.42 -4.81
CA VAL A 76 0.90 -13.98 -3.73
C VAL A 76 0.06 -12.89 -3.05
N GLY A 77 0.64 -11.69 -2.86
CA GLY A 77 -0.10 -10.53 -2.33
C GLY A 77 -1.20 -10.09 -3.30
N ARG A 78 -0.89 -10.09 -4.60
CA ARG A 78 -1.87 -9.82 -5.67
C ARG A 78 -3.00 -10.84 -5.70
N ALA A 79 -2.71 -12.12 -5.52
CA ALA A 79 -3.73 -13.17 -5.42
C ALA A 79 -4.69 -12.91 -4.24
N VAL A 80 -4.16 -12.53 -3.08
CA VAL A 80 -4.95 -12.16 -1.89
C VAL A 80 -5.83 -10.93 -2.19
N GLN A 81 -5.26 -9.87 -2.77
CA GLN A 81 -6.00 -8.66 -3.14
C GLN A 81 -7.17 -8.95 -4.08
N ILE A 82 -6.95 -9.79 -5.10
CA ILE A 82 -7.99 -10.19 -6.04
C ILE A 82 -9.08 -10.99 -5.33
N MET A 83 -8.72 -11.97 -4.52
CA MET A 83 -9.71 -12.75 -3.76
C MET A 83 -10.53 -11.86 -2.81
N LEU A 84 -9.89 -10.92 -2.11
CA LEU A 84 -10.60 -10.00 -1.24
C LEU A 84 -11.54 -9.08 -2.03
N ALA A 85 -11.10 -8.55 -3.16
CA ALA A 85 -11.94 -7.76 -4.05
C ALA A 85 -13.14 -8.56 -4.59
N MET A 86 -12.93 -9.83 -4.98
CA MET A 86 -14.02 -10.73 -5.37
C MET A 86 -15.01 -10.95 -4.22
N ALA A 87 -14.51 -11.19 -2.99
CA ALA A 87 -15.36 -11.33 -1.82
C ALA A 87 -16.20 -10.06 -1.56
N MET A 88 -15.60 -8.88 -1.69
CA MET A 88 -16.30 -7.60 -1.53
C MET A 88 -17.34 -7.39 -2.64
N GLU A 89 -17.02 -7.70 -3.89
CA GLU A 89 -17.95 -7.55 -5.01
C GLU A 89 -19.16 -8.47 -4.87
N GLU A 90 -18.94 -9.74 -4.51
CA GLU A 90 -20.02 -10.72 -4.29
C GLU A 90 -20.96 -10.31 -3.14
N ALA A 91 -20.44 -9.63 -2.12
CA ALA A 91 -21.21 -9.20 -0.95
C ALA A 91 -21.75 -7.77 -1.06
N LYS A 92 -21.38 -7.03 -2.11
CA LYS A 92 -21.60 -5.59 -2.23
C LYS A 92 -23.05 -5.18 -2.01
N ASP A 93 -23.98 -5.77 -2.74
CA ASP A 93 -25.40 -5.42 -2.70
C ASP A 93 -26.08 -5.92 -1.42
N GLU A 94 -25.68 -7.09 -0.92
CA GLU A 94 -26.28 -7.69 0.28
C GLU A 94 -25.88 -6.95 1.56
N LEU A 95 -24.64 -6.45 1.62
CA LEU A 95 -24.10 -5.73 2.75
C LEU A 95 -24.16 -4.20 2.60
N GLY A 96 -24.58 -3.69 1.45
CA GLY A 96 -24.59 -2.25 1.15
C GLY A 96 -23.21 -1.60 1.31
N LEU A 97 -22.14 -2.27 0.86
CA LEU A 97 -20.75 -1.84 1.11
C LEU A 97 -20.42 -0.45 0.56
N THR A 98 -21.23 0.04 -0.39
CA THR A 98 -21.09 1.35 -1.03
C THR A 98 -22.22 2.32 -0.67
N ASP A 99 -23.14 1.94 0.21
CA ASP A 99 -24.38 2.68 0.47
C ASP A 99 -24.29 3.61 1.70
N PHE A 100 -23.08 3.82 2.21
CA PHE A 100 -22.84 4.73 3.33
C PHE A 100 -23.18 6.18 2.94
N LYS A 101 -23.87 6.87 3.85
CA LYS A 101 -24.33 8.26 3.69
C LYS A 101 -23.56 9.25 4.54
N SER A 102 -22.67 8.79 5.41
CA SER A 102 -21.84 9.64 6.25
C SER A 102 -20.44 9.05 6.44
N PRO A 103 -19.44 9.90 6.77
CA PRO A 103 -18.09 9.43 7.07
C PRO A 103 -18.05 8.43 8.24
N GLU A 104 -18.92 8.58 9.24
CA GLU A 104 -18.97 7.69 10.41
C GLU A 104 -19.34 6.26 10.00
N GLN A 105 -20.24 6.10 9.02
CA GLN A 105 -20.59 4.79 8.48
C GLN A 105 -19.41 4.15 7.75
N TYR A 106 -18.64 4.94 6.99
CA TYR A 106 -17.43 4.46 6.34
C TYR A 106 -16.35 4.07 7.35
N LEU A 107 -16.16 4.84 8.42
CA LEU A 107 -15.14 4.58 9.45
C LEU A 107 -15.36 3.28 10.23
N VAL A 108 -16.59 2.76 10.27
CA VAL A 108 -16.89 1.45 10.84
C VAL A 108 -16.30 0.32 9.99
N LEU A 109 -16.09 0.52 8.67
CA LEU A 109 -15.60 -0.48 7.72
C LEU A 109 -14.06 -0.64 7.76
N ASN A 110 -13.53 -1.06 8.91
CA ASN A 110 -12.12 -1.42 9.09
C ASN A 110 -11.87 -2.90 8.80
N ASP A 111 -10.59 -3.32 8.87
CA ASP A 111 -10.18 -4.70 8.58
C ASP A 111 -10.98 -5.76 9.36
N TYR A 112 -11.27 -5.54 10.65
CA TYR A 112 -11.97 -6.51 11.49
C TYR A 112 -13.45 -6.61 11.14
N THR A 113 -14.11 -5.47 10.98
CA THR A 113 -15.55 -5.44 10.66
C THR A 113 -15.79 -5.95 9.25
N MET A 114 -15.00 -5.51 8.27
CA MET A 114 -15.06 -6.00 6.90
C MET A 114 -14.82 -7.50 6.84
N TRP A 115 -13.80 -8.02 7.54
CA TRP A 115 -13.55 -9.46 7.58
C TRP A 115 -14.74 -10.25 8.11
N THR A 116 -15.33 -9.76 9.22
CA THR A 116 -16.47 -10.41 9.86
C THR A 116 -17.70 -10.39 8.94
N MET A 117 -18.03 -9.22 8.37
CA MET A 117 -19.17 -9.04 7.47
C MET A 117 -19.06 -9.94 6.23
N LEU A 118 -17.87 -10.00 5.61
CA LEU A 118 -17.62 -10.85 4.44
C LEU A 118 -17.64 -12.35 4.80
N LYS A 119 -17.28 -12.72 6.03
CA LYS A 119 -17.35 -14.11 6.49
C LYS A 119 -18.78 -14.57 6.76
N GLU A 120 -19.65 -13.66 7.21
CA GLU A 120 -21.05 -13.93 7.51
C GLU A 120 -21.94 -13.90 6.24
N CYS A 121 -21.58 -13.11 5.24
CA CYS A 121 -22.28 -13.08 3.95
C CYS A 121 -22.11 -14.39 3.18
N LYS A 122 -23.24 -15.01 2.80
CA LYS A 122 -23.24 -16.32 2.15
C LYS A 122 -22.46 -16.35 0.83
N LYS A 123 -22.52 -15.27 0.05
CA LYS A 123 -21.90 -15.18 -1.29
C LYS A 123 -20.37 -15.10 -1.22
N SER A 124 -19.82 -14.43 -0.21
CA SER A 124 -18.38 -14.20 -0.08
C SER A 124 -17.68 -15.14 0.91
N LYS A 125 -18.43 -15.79 1.81
CA LYS A 125 -17.92 -16.70 2.85
C LYS A 125 -16.89 -17.71 2.35
N ALA A 126 -17.16 -18.39 1.23
CA ALA A 126 -16.25 -19.40 0.70
C ALA A 126 -14.87 -18.82 0.31
N ILE A 127 -14.85 -17.57 -0.19
CA ILE A 127 -13.61 -16.88 -0.57
C ILE A 127 -12.84 -16.48 0.68
N ILE A 128 -13.52 -15.95 1.70
CA ILE A 128 -12.90 -15.59 2.99
C ILE A 128 -12.35 -16.83 3.71
N GLU A 129 -13.07 -17.94 3.74
CA GLU A 129 -12.58 -19.20 4.32
C GLU A 129 -11.34 -19.74 3.59
N ASN A 130 -11.26 -19.51 2.27
CA ASN A 130 -10.06 -19.83 1.50
C ASN A 130 -8.89 -18.91 1.85
N LEU A 131 -9.12 -17.60 2.01
CA LEU A 131 -8.11 -16.65 2.49
C LEU A 131 -7.60 -17.03 3.89
N GLU A 132 -8.49 -17.35 4.84
CA GLU A 132 -8.14 -17.80 6.21
C GLU A 132 -7.19 -19.00 6.19
N ARG A 133 -7.45 -19.94 5.30
CA ARG A 133 -6.66 -21.18 5.15
C ARG A 133 -5.48 -21.03 4.19
N ARG A 134 -5.21 -19.80 3.71
CA ARG A 134 -4.20 -19.50 2.68
C ARG A 134 -4.32 -20.38 1.42
N ARG A 135 -5.55 -20.78 1.06
CA ARG A 135 -5.87 -21.47 -0.20
C ARG A 135 -6.10 -20.43 -1.29
N LEU A 136 -4.99 -19.88 -1.78
CA LEU A 136 -4.99 -18.74 -2.69
C LEU A 136 -5.20 -19.16 -4.15
N LEU A 137 -5.69 -18.22 -4.97
CA LEU A 137 -5.71 -18.38 -6.43
C LEU A 137 -4.30 -18.68 -6.93
N LYS A 138 -4.18 -19.67 -7.82
CA LYS A 138 -2.92 -19.93 -8.53
C LYS A 138 -2.79 -18.91 -9.66
N CYS A 139 -1.89 -17.95 -9.51
CA CYS A 139 -1.48 -17.11 -10.62
C CYS A 139 -0.54 -17.90 -11.53
N VAL A 140 -0.94 -18.12 -12.78
CA VAL A 140 -0.03 -18.44 -13.88
C VAL A 140 0.43 -17.10 -14.45
N TYR A 141 1.74 -16.91 -14.57
CA TYR A 141 2.34 -15.66 -15.05
C TYR A 141 2.27 -15.54 -16.56
#